data_AF-A0A2G6AV88-F1
#
_entry.id   AF-A0A2G6AV88-F1
#
_cell.length_a   1.000
_cell.length_b   1.000
_cell.length_c   1.000
_cell.angle_alpha   90.00
_cell.angle_beta   90.00
_cell.angle_gamma   90.00
#
_symmetry.space_group_name_H-M   'P 1'
#
loop_
_entity.id
_entity.type
_entity.pdbx_description
1 polymer ?
#
loop_
_entity_poly.entity_id
_entity_poly.type
_entity_poly.pdbx_seq_one_letter_code
_entity_poly.pdbx_strand_id
1 'polypeptide(L)'
;MKIDIPNHLKHLDFLDVIFDSRSPMLILALGENIKTKGEKPAIIRLYLCMSKKGEFIVQCELEAFQFGSADAADSFLKRLPTMNAIELLLLKAKIPAAIK
;
A
#
# COMPACT_ATOMS: atom_id res chain seq x y z
N MET A 1 1.32 6.94 -17.14
CA MET A 1 2.16 5.98 -16.38
C MET A 1 1.53 4.60 -16.52
N LYS A 2 2.30 3.58 -16.90
CA LYS A 2 1.82 2.21 -17.04
C LYS A 2 2.52 1.33 -16.01
N ILE A 3 1.75 0.57 -15.24
CA ILE A 3 2.25 -0.39 -14.24
C ILE A 3 1.87 -1.78 -14.74
N ASP A 4 2.85 -2.67 -14.88
CA ASP A 4 2.62 -4.08 -15.16
C ASP A 4 2.33 -4.82 -13.85
N ILE A 5 1.03 -5.08 -13.61
CA ILE A 5 0.55 -5.81 -12.43
C ILE A 5 0.52 -7.31 -12.77
N PRO A 6 1.33 -8.15 -12.10
CA PRO A 6 1.33 -9.59 -12.31
C PRO A 6 -0.05 -10.22 -12.17
N ASN A 7 -0.34 -11.27 -12.97
CA ASN A 7 -1.65 -11.93 -12.97
C ASN A 7 -2.14 -12.38 -11.58
N HIS A 8 -1.22 -12.85 -10.73
CA HIS A 8 -1.55 -13.28 -9.38
C HIS A 8 -1.99 -12.14 -8.45
N LEU A 9 -1.77 -10.86 -8.81
CA LEU A 9 -2.20 -9.69 -8.03
C LEU A 9 -3.46 -9.02 -8.59
N LYS A 10 -3.93 -9.42 -9.78
CA LYS A 10 -5.08 -8.78 -10.45
C LYS A 10 -6.42 -8.97 -9.73
N HIS A 11 -6.49 -9.88 -8.76
CA HIS A 11 -7.66 -10.08 -7.92
C HIS A 11 -7.75 -9.05 -6.77
N LEU A 12 -6.70 -8.27 -6.55
CA LEU A 12 -6.66 -7.20 -5.55
C LEU A 12 -7.21 -5.90 -6.14
N ASP A 13 -7.86 -5.10 -5.30
CA ASP A 13 -8.32 -3.77 -5.67
C ASP A 13 -7.11 -2.82 -5.81
N PHE A 14 -7.03 -2.09 -6.92
CA PHE A 14 -6.08 -0.98 -7.04
C PHE A 14 -6.53 0.16 -6.11
N LEU A 15 -5.63 0.63 -5.24
CA LEU A 15 -5.94 1.68 -4.27
C LEU A 15 -5.24 2.99 -4.61
N ASP A 16 -3.91 2.98 -4.68
CA ASP A 16 -3.14 4.19 -4.92
C ASP A 16 -1.72 3.88 -5.42
N VAL A 17 -1.02 4.91 -5.90
CA VAL A 17 0.39 4.87 -6.28
C VAL A 17 1.13 6.05 -5.67
N ILE A 18 2.16 5.75 -4.91
CA ILE A 18 3.04 6.74 -4.31
C ILE A 18 4.31 6.79 -5.15
N PHE A 19 4.57 7.94 -5.75
CA PHE A 19 5.73 8.16 -6.61
C PHE A 19 6.53 9.37 -6.13
N ASP A 20 7.87 9.29 -6.20
CA ASP A 20 8.76 10.45 -6.12
C ASP A 20 9.31 10.69 -7.53
N SER A 21 9.10 11.89 -8.07
CA SER A 21 9.56 12.27 -9.41
C SER A 21 11.09 12.21 -9.57
N ARG A 22 11.84 12.16 -8.45
CA ARG A 22 13.30 12.04 -8.42
C ARG A 22 13.78 10.61 -8.32
N SER A 23 12.87 9.64 -8.21
CA SER A 23 13.18 8.22 -8.03
C SER A 23 12.67 7.40 -9.21
N PRO A 24 13.43 6.40 -9.70
CA PRO A 24 12.93 5.43 -10.66
C PRO A 24 11.99 4.38 -10.01
N MET A 25 11.63 4.57 -8.73
CA MET A 25 10.81 3.66 -7.94
C MET A 25 9.47 4.30 -7.61
N LEU A 26 8.45 3.47 -7.47
CA LEU A 26 7.16 3.82 -6.89
C LEU A 26 6.70 2.73 -5.94
N ILE A 27 5.77 3.09 -5.05
CA ILE A 27 5.04 2.14 -4.22
C ILE A 27 3.63 2.02 -4.78
N LEU A 28 3.22 0.80 -5.08
CA LEU A 28 1.86 0.45 -5.48
C LEU A 28 1.11 -0.06 -4.25
N ALA A 29 -0.03 0.55 -3.94
CA ALA A 29 -0.94 0.10 -2.89
C ALA A 29 -2.10 -0.69 -3.50
N LEU A 30 -2.26 -1.95 -3.07
CA LEU A 30 -3.34 -2.84 -3.46
C LEU A 30 -4.16 -3.28 -2.25
N GLY A 31 -5.44 -3.55 -2.46
CA GLY A 31 -6.42 -3.83 -1.42
C GLY A 31 -7.00 -5.22 -1.50
N GLU A 32 -7.17 -5.85 -0.34
CA GLU A 32 -7.97 -7.06 -0.17
C GLU A 32 -9.13 -6.73 0.76
N ASN A 33 -10.35 -7.15 0.39
CA ASN A 33 -11.55 -6.96 1.22
C ASN A 33 -11.85 -5.49 1.62
N ILE A 34 -11.36 -4.51 0.85
CA ILE A 34 -11.55 -3.08 1.17
C ILE A 34 -13.02 -2.66 1.04
N LYS A 35 -13.75 -3.29 0.11
CA LYS A 35 -15.17 -2.99 -0.18
C LYS A 35 -16.15 -3.90 0.57
N THR A 36 -15.69 -4.97 1.20
CA THR A 36 -16.53 -5.91 1.93
C THR A 36 -16.76 -5.41 3.35
N LYS A 37 -18.00 -4.99 3.65
CA LYS A 37 -18.37 -4.49 4.97
C LYS A 37 -18.41 -5.63 5.99
N GLY A 38 -17.40 -5.68 6.88
CA GLY A 38 -17.50 -6.35 8.19
C GLY A 38 -17.31 -7.86 8.24
N GLU A 39 -17.27 -8.58 7.11
CA GLU A 39 -17.10 -10.04 7.11
C GLU A 39 -15.64 -10.49 7.19
N LYS A 40 -14.72 -9.67 6.67
CA LYS A 40 -13.29 -9.97 6.61
C LYS A 40 -12.49 -8.71 6.93
N PRO A 41 -11.30 -8.84 7.53
CA PRO A 41 -10.45 -7.69 7.77
C PRO A 41 -10.01 -7.08 6.43
N ALA A 42 -10.03 -5.74 6.37
CA ALA A 42 -9.50 -4.97 5.26
C ALA A 42 -7.97 -5.07 5.29
N ILE A 43 -7.35 -5.41 4.15
CA ILE A 43 -5.88 -5.53 4.05
C ILE A 43 -5.39 -4.59 2.96
N ILE A 44 -4.34 -3.82 3.26
CA ILE A 44 -3.61 -3.01 2.29
C ILE A 44 -2.21 -3.59 2.14
N ARG A 45 -1.85 -3.95 0.92
CA ARG A 45 -0.55 -4.50 0.53
C ARG A 45 0.23 -3.44 -0.24
N LEU A 46 1.47 -3.21 0.16
CA LEU A 46 2.39 -2.29 -0.51
C LEU A 46 3.40 -3.07 -1.33
N TYR A 47 3.61 -2.68 -2.58
CA TYR A 47 4.57 -3.29 -3.48
C TYR A 47 5.57 -2.26 -3.97
N LEU A 48 6.85 -2.63 -3.98
CA LEU A 48 7.88 -1.85 -4.65
C LEU A 48 7.79 -2.11 -6.15
N CYS A 49 7.71 -1.04 -6.94
CA CYS A 49 7.81 -1.13 -8.39
C CYS A 49 9.02 -0.33 -8.87
N MET A 50 9.69 -0.84 -9.90
CA MET A 50 10.83 -0.17 -10.54
C MET A 50 10.54 0.09 -12.01
N SER A 51 10.96 1.26 -12.49
CA SER A 51 10.88 1.62 -13.90
C SER A 51 11.85 0.78 -14.73
N LYS A 52 11.34 0.12 -15.78
CA LYS A 52 12.10 -0.64 -16.77
C LYS A 52 11.48 -0.43 -18.14
N LYS A 53 12.25 0.15 -19.07
CA LYS A 53 11.81 0.42 -20.47
C LYS A 53 10.50 1.23 -20.59
N GLY A 54 10.27 2.17 -19.68
CA GLY A 54 9.10 3.06 -19.72
C GLY A 54 7.84 2.51 -19.02
N GLU A 55 7.94 1.33 -18.41
CA GLU A 55 6.88 0.72 -17.60
C GLU A 55 7.38 0.49 -16.18
N PHE A 56 6.48 0.54 -15.19
CA PHE A 56 6.81 0.15 -13.82
C PHE A 56 6.45 -1.31 -13.59
N ILE A 57 7.42 -2.09 -13.13
CA ILE A 57 7.27 -3.52 -12.90
C ILE A 57 7.31 -3.77 -11.40
N VAL A 58 6.30 -4.48 -10.89
CA VAL A 58 6.25 -4.95 -9.50
C VAL A 58 7.47 -5.85 -9.23
N GLN A 59 8.23 -5.52 -8.20
CA GLN A 59 9.44 -6.27 -7.81
C GLN A 59 9.15 -7.22 -6.64
N CYS A 60 8.63 -6.67 -5.55
CA CYS A 60 8.34 -7.42 -4.33
C CYS A 60 7.26 -6.74 -3.50
N GLU A 61 6.62 -7.52 -2.62
CA GLU A 61 5.79 -7.00 -1.55
C GLU A 61 6.70 -6.39 -0.47
N LEU A 62 6.42 -5.15 -0.07
CA LEU A 62 7.10 -4.45 1.02
C LEU A 62 6.47 -4.78 2.36
N GLU A 63 5.13 -4.71 2.45
CA GLU A 63 4.38 -4.96 3.68
C GLU A 63 2.88 -5.16 3.41
N ALA A 64 2.21 -5.89 4.30
CA ALA A 64 0.75 -6.01 4.34
C ALA A 64 0.19 -5.53 5.69
N PHE A 65 -0.68 -4.54 5.66
CA PHE A 65 -1.33 -3.96 6.84
C PHE A 65 -2.78 -4.44 6.93
N GLN A 66 -3.14 -5.01 8.08
CA GLN A 66 -4.49 -5.44 8.37
C GLN A 66 -5.21 -4.40 9.23
N PHE A 67 -6.45 -4.07 8.87
CA PHE A 67 -7.28 -3.07 9.54
C PHE A 67 -8.58 -3.70 10.04
N GLY A 68 -9.07 -3.19 11.18
CA GLY A 68 -10.34 -3.62 11.77
C GLY A 68 -11.57 -3.06 11.05
N SER A 69 -11.41 -2.04 10.21
CA SER A 69 -12.49 -1.44 9.42
C SER A 69 -11.96 -0.86 8.10
N ALA A 70 -12.87 -0.72 7.12
CA ALA A 70 -12.56 -0.03 5.87
C ALA A 70 -12.17 1.44 6.10
N ASP A 71 -12.80 2.12 7.07
CA ASP A 71 -12.49 3.52 7.40
C ASP A 71 -11.06 3.69 7.93
N ALA A 72 -10.58 2.74 8.73
CA ALA A 72 -9.19 2.75 9.21
C ALA A 72 -8.19 2.52 8.07
N ALA A 73 -8.53 1.62 7.13
CA ALA A 73 -7.74 1.38 5.93
C ALA A 73 -7.68 2.63 5.02
N ASP A 74 -8.82 3.29 4.78
CA ASP A 74 -8.90 4.53 4.01
C ASP A 74 -8.12 5.68 4.66
N SER A 75 -8.22 5.81 5.98
CA SER A 75 -7.44 6.79 6.75
C SER A 75 -5.94 6.55 6.65
N PHE A 76 -5.51 5.28 6.64
CA PHE A 76 -4.13 4.91 6.41
C PHE A 76 -3.66 5.29 5.00
N LEU A 77 -4.42 4.98 3.94
CA LEU A 77 -4.07 5.33 2.55
C LEU A 77 -3.86 6.84 2.39
N LYS A 78 -4.75 7.66 2.96
CA LYS A 78 -4.64 9.13 2.90
C LYS A 78 -3.38 9.67 3.57
N ARG A 79 -2.93 9.01 4.64
CA ARG A 79 -1.71 9.42 5.36
C ARG A 79 -0.43 8.85 4.76
N LEU A 80 -0.50 7.70 4.11
CA LEU A 80 0.66 6.92 3.64
C LEU A 80 1.69 7.74 2.83
N PRO A 81 1.31 8.63 1.88
CA PRO A 81 2.27 9.46 1.13
C PRO A 81 3.06 10.44 2.01
N THR A 82 2.54 10.77 3.19
CA THR A 82 3.13 11.73 4.13
C THR A 82 3.81 11.07 5.32
N MET A 83 3.72 9.74 5.44
CA MET A 83 4.33 9.02 6.55
C MET A 83 5.84 9.01 6.43
N ASN A 84 6.52 9.30 7.52
CA ASN A 84 7.95 9.10 7.62
C ASN A 84 8.29 7.62 7.92
N ALA A 85 9.57 7.27 7.78
CA ALA A 85 10.04 5.91 8.01
C ALA A 85 9.76 5.39 9.43
N ILE A 86 9.79 6.25 10.45
CA ILE A 86 9.50 5.86 11.84
C ILE A 86 8.02 5.53 12.01
N GLU A 87 7.11 6.34 11.47
CA GLU A 87 5.66 6.07 11.51
C GLU A 87 5.33 4.72 10.87
N LEU A 88 5.94 4.41 9.72
CA LEU A 88 5.79 3.11 9.06
C LEU A 88 6.33 1.95 9.91
N LEU A 89 7.48 2.13 10.55
CA LEU A 89 8.06 1.12 11.44
C LEU A 89 7.20 0.87 12.67
N LEU A 90 6.61 1.91 13.28
CA LEU A 90 5.72 1.78 14.43
C LEU A 90 4.45 0.98 14.07
N LEU A 91 3.86 1.26 12.90
CA LEU A 91 2.71 0.51 12.40
C LEU A 91 3.05 -0.97 12.19
N LYS A 92 4.22 -1.26 11.62
CA LYS A 92 4.71 -2.63 11.42
C LYS A 92 4.95 -3.36 12.74
N ALA A 93 5.50 -2.67 13.73
CA ALA A 93 5.73 -3.22 15.06
C ALA A 93 4.43 -3.48 15.85
N LYS A 94 3.26 -3.09 15.31
CA LYS A 94 1.97 -3.04 16.02
C LYS A 94 2.05 -2.25 17.33
N ILE A 95 3.03 -1.35 17.43
CA ILE A 95 3.17 -0.45 18.56
C ILE A 95 2.20 0.69 18.26
N PRO A 96 1.18 0.94 19.09
CA PRO A 96 0.30 2.07 18.88
C PRO A 96 1.18 3.32 18.82
N ALA A 97 1.17 4.01 17.69
CA ALA A 97 1.74 5.34 17.61
C ALA A 97 0.89 6.21 18.54
N ALA A 98 1.37 6.43 19.76
CA ALA A 98 0.79 7.41 20.66
C ALA A 98 1.07 8.79 20.04
N ILE A 99 0.15 9.26 19.22
CA ILE A 99 0.18 10.62 18.66
C ILE A 99 -0.60 11.48 19.64
N LYS A 100 0.10 12.38 20.33
CA LYS A 100 -0.50 13.47 21.11
C LYS A 100 -1.15 14.50 20.19
#